data_AF-Q21FV6-F1
#
_entry.id   AF-Q21FV6-F1
#
_cell.length_a   1.000
_cell.length_b   1.000
_cell.length_c   1.000
_cell.angle_alpha   90.00
_cell.angle_beta   90.00
_cell.angle_gamma   90.00
#
_symmetry.space_group_name_H-M   'P 1'
#
loop_
_entity.id
_entity.type
_entity.pdbx_description
1 polymer ?
#
loop_
_entity_poly.entity_id
_entity_poly.type
_entity_poly.pdbx_seq_one_letter_code
_entity_poly.pdbx_strand_id
1 'polypeptide(L)'
;MVGAIVLCIGGLIGAVISRKFIPPEHQKELETNLQAAREDLKQYQQDVAQHFEETSRLVHNLTQSYKEVHEHLAKGAIHLTNSDISRQMLEAGDGNIGVEAGALLAETTVLPPRDWAPKTPGQKGTLSEEFGLLDEAEAENAEKPKEEKEIN
;
A
#
# COMPACT_ATOMS: atom_id res chain seq x y z
N MET A 1 -31.17 -65.21 -0.58
CA MET A 1 -31.27 -65.16 -2.06
C MET A 1 -32.17 -64.03 -2.56
N VAL A 2 -33.39 -63.87 -2.05
CA VAL A 2 -34.35 -62.86 -2.54
C VAL A 2 -33.82 -61.41 -2.50
N GLY A 3 -33.14 -61.01 -1.43
CA GLY A 3 -32.58 -59.65 -1.33
C GLY A 3 -31.50 -59.32 -2.38
N ALA A 4 -30.68 -60.30 -2.76
CA ALA A 4 -29.66 -60.11 -3.80
C ALA A 4 -30.30 -59.90 -5.18
N ILE A 5 -31.39 -60.63 -5.46
CA ILE A 5 -32.14 -60.51 -6.73
C ILE A 5 -32.79 -59.12 -6.82
N VAL A 6 -33.42 -58.66 -5.74
CA VAL A 6 -34.03 -57.32 -5.69
C VAL A 6 -32.98 -56.21 -5.86
N LEU A 7 -31.80 -56.37 -5.26
CA LEU A 7 -30.70 -55.40 -5.38
C LEU A 7 -30.12 -55.36 -6.80
N CYS A 8 -29.97 -56.51 -7.47
CA CYS A 8 -29.55 -56.56 -8.87
C CYS A 8 -30.57 -55.89 -9.80
N ILE A 9 -31.87 -56.16 -9.61
CA ILE A 9 -32.93 -55.59 -10.44
C ILE A 9 -33.06 -54.08 -10.19
N GLY A 10 -33.06 -53.66 -8.92
CA GLY A 10 -33.09 -52.25 -8.55
C GLY A 10 -31.86 -51.50 -9.05
N GLY A 11 -30.67 -52.11 -8.99
CA GLY A 11 -29.43 -51.55 -9.53
C GLY A 11 -29.45 -51.39 -11.05
N LEU A 12 -29.98 -52.38 -11.78
CA LEU A 12 -30.14 -52.30 -13.24
C LEU A 12 -31.12 -51.20 -13.63
N ILE A 13 -32.29 -51.14 -12.98
CA ILE A 13 -33.30 -50.11 -13.25
C ILE A 13 -32.76 -48.73 -12.87
N GLY A 14 -32.11 -48.61 -11.71
CA GLY A 14 -31.48 -47.38 -11.25
C GLY A 14 -30.42 -46.88 -12.23
N ALA A 15 -29.58 -47.77 -12.76
CA ALA A 15 -28.56 -47.42 -13.75
C ALA A 15 -29.16 -46.94 -15.08
N VAL A 16 -30.24 -47.57 -15.55
CA VAL A 16 -30.93 -47.16 -16.78
C VAL A 16 -31.60 -45.79 -16.62
N ILE A 17 -32.25 -45.55 -15.48
CA ILE A 17 -32.88 -44.26 -15.16
C ILE A 17 -31.81 -43.17 -15.05
N SER A 18 -30.72 -43.40 -14.31
CA SER A 18 -29.61 -42.45 -14.15
C SER A 18 -29.03 -42.00 -15.49
N ARG A 19 -28.85 -42.94 -16.42
CA ARG A 19 -28.27 -42.65 -17.74
C ARG A 19 -29.22 -41.89 -18.67
N LYS A 20 -30.53 -41.98 -18.43
CA LYS A 20 -31.56 -41.26 -19.20
C LYS A 20 -31.90 -39.88 -18.62
N PHE A 21 -31.59 -39.65 -17.34
CA PHE A 21 -31.94 -38.41 -16.62
C PHE A 21 -30.88 -37.31 -16.67
N ILE A 22 -29.70 -37.54 -17.25
CA ILE A 22 -28.73 -36.47 -17.51
C ILE A 22 -28.95 -35.97 -18.96
N PRO A 23 -29.69 -34.88 -19.16
CA PRO A 23 -29.88 -34.33 -20.50
C PRO A 23 -28.55 -33.76 -21.02
N PRO A 24 -28.20 -34.00 -22.29
CA PRO A 24 -26.98 -33.47 -22.91
C PRO A 24 -26.97 -31.92 -22.97
N GLU A 25 -28.14 -31.29 -22.95
CA GLU A 25 -28.31 -29.84 -22.90
C GLU A 25 -27.63 -29.20 -21.67
N HIS A 26 -27.79 -29.79 -20.48
CA HIS A 26 -27.14 -29.26 -19.27
C HIS A 26 -25.62 -29.40 -19.30
N GLN A 27 -25.08 -30.44 -19.93
CA GLN A 27 -23.62 -30.58 -20.08
C GLN A 27 -23.07 -29.47 -20.98
N LYS A 28 -23.78 -29.17 -22.08
CA LYS A 28 -23.42 -28.10 -23.01
C LYS A 28 -23.52 -26.71 -22.37
N GLU A 29 -24.55 -26.46 -21.55
CA GLU A 29 -24.66 -25.21 -20.78
C GLU A 29 -23.50 -25.06 -19.80
N LEU A 30 -23.14 -26.12 -19.06
CA LEU A 30 -22.01 -26.09 -18.14
C LEU A 30 -20.69 -25.82 -18.86
N GLU A 31 -20.44 -26.48 -20.00
CA GLU A 31 -19.26 -26.23 -20.83
C GLU A 31 -19.21 -24.79 -21.34
N THR A 32 -20.35 -24.26 -21.78
CA THR A 32 -20.47 -22.88 -22.27
C THR A 32 -20.18 -21.87 -21.15
N ASN A 33 -20.75 -22.08 -19.95
CA ASN A 33 -20.51 -21.24 -18.79
C ASN A 33 -19.05 -21.28 -18.34
N LEU A 34 -18.44 -22.46 -18.36
CA LEU A 34 -17.02 -22.63 -18.05
C LEU A 34 -16.16 -21.86 -19.06
N GLN A 35 -16.48 -21.98 -20.34
CA GLN A 35 -15.75 -21.30 -21.39
C GLN A 35 -15.89 -19.77 -21.30
N ALA A 36 -17.11 -19.27 -21.05
CA ALA A 36 -17.35 -17.84 -20.81
C ALA A 36 -16.55 -17.32 -19.60
N ALA A 37 -16.59 -18.03 -18.46
CA ALA A 37 -15.85 -17.63 -17.28
C ALA A 37 -14.33 -17.63 -17.49
N ARG A 38 -13.79 -18.55 -18.30
CA ARG A 38 -12.38 -18.56 -18.69
C ARG A 38 -12.01 -17.39 -19.58
N GLU A 39 -12.89 -17.05 -20.51
CA GLU A 39 -12.73 -15.91 -21.41
C GLU A 39 -12.68 -14.60 -20.61
N ASP A 40 -13.63 -14.40 -19.69
CA ASP A 40 -13.69 -13.23 -18.80
C ASP A 40 -12.41 -13.10 -17.96
N LEU A 41 -11.93 -14.21 -17.40
CA LEU A 41 -10.71 -14.21 -16.59
C LEU A 41 -9.48 -13.84 -17.44
N LYS A 42 -9.40 -14.39 -18.66
CA LYS A 42 -8.32 -14.05 -19.60
C LYS A 42 -8.37 -12.57 -19.99
N GLN A 43 -9.57 -12.03 -20.23
CA GLN A 43 -9.77 -10.63 -20.59
C GLN A 43 -9.38 -9.72 -19.44
N TYR A 44 -9.80 -10.04 -18.21
CA TYR A 44 -9.37 -9.34 -17.01
C TYR A 44 -7.85 -9.36 -16.81
N GLN A 45 -7.19 -10.51 -17.02
CA GLN A 45 -5.73 -10.60 -16.96
C GLN A 45 -5.04 -9.69 -18.00
N GLN A 46 -5.61 -9.58 -19.19
CA GLN A 46 -5.10 -8.68 -20.23
C GLN A 46 -5.29 -7.21 -19.85
N ASP A 47 -6.47 -6.84 -19.33
CA ASP A 47 -6.75 -5.47 -18.89
C ASP A 47 -5.82 -5.03 -17.76
N VAL A 48 -5.57 -5.93 -16.79
CA VAL A 48 -4.61 -5.66 -15.70
C VAL A 48 -3.20 -5.48 -16.26
N ALA A 49 -2.76 -6.34 -17.17
CA ALA A 49 -1.44 -6.23 -17.79
C ALA A 49 -1.27 -4.90 -18.54
N GLN A 50 -2.29 -4.50 -19.30
CA GLN A 50 -2.31 -3.21 -20.00
C GLN A 50 -2.28 -2.03 -19.02
N HIS A 51 -3.05 -2.09 -17.92
CA HIS A 51 -3.06 -1.03 -16.92
C HIS A 51 -1.68 -0.84 -16.26
N PHE A 52 -0.96 -1.94 -15.99
CA PHE A 52 0.40 -1.88 -15.46
C PHE A 52 1.41 -1.34 -16.48
N GLU A 53 1.26 -1.66 -17.76
CA GLU A 53 2.09 -1.08 -18.83
C GLU A 53 1.89 0.45 -18.92
N GLU A 54 0.64 0.89 -18.96
CA GLU A 54 0.29 2.31 -19.01
C GLU A 54 0.77 3.05 -17.75
N THR A 55 0.55 2.48 -16.57
CA THR A 55 1.01 3.04 -15.29
C THR A 55 2.53 3.14 -15.24
N SER A 56 3.25 2.11 -15.67
CA SER A 56 4.72 2.13 -15.70
C SER A 56 5.25 3.24 -16.61
N ARG A 57 4.60 3.47 -17.76
CA ARG A 57 4.93 4.58 -18.66
C ARG A 57 4.68 5.94 -18.01
N LEU A 58 3.56 6.11 -17.32
CA LEU A 58 3.24 7.36 -16.61
C LEU A 58 4.23 7.63 -15.47
N VAL A 59 4.56 6.62 -14.66
CA VAL A 59 5.54 6.73 -13.56
C VAL A 59 6.94 7.06 -14.10
N HIS A 60 7.32 6.46 -15.23
CA HIS A 60 8.58 6.79 -15.89
C HIS A 60 8.63 8.27 -16.31
N ASN A 61 7.57 8.76 -16.96
CA ASN A 61 7.47 10.17 -17.36
C ASN A 61 7.52 11.11 -16.16
N LEU A 62 6.80 10.78 -15.08
CA LEU A 62 6.85 11.54 -13.83
C LEU A 62 8.27 11.61 -13.25
N THR A 63 8.97 10.47 -13.22
CA THR A 63 10.35 10.38 -12.74
C THR A 63 11.29 11.26 -13.58
N GLN A 64 11.11 11.24 -14.90
CA GLN A 64 11.88 12.07 -15.82
C GLN A 64 11.63 13.57 -15.57
N SER A 65 10.37 14.00 -15.49
CA SER A 65 10.02 15.39 -15.18
C SER A 65 10.55 15.82 -13.80
N TYR A 66 10.50 14.94 -12.79
CA TYR A 66 11.09 15.22 -11.48
C TYR A 66 12.60 15.48 -11.57
N LYS A 67 13.34 14.65 -12.32
CA LYS A 67 14.78 14.84 -12.56
C LYS A 67 15.06 16.16 -13.27
N GLU A 68 14.28 16.50 -14.29
CA GLU A 68 14.44 17.75 -15.04
C GLU A 68 14.22 18.98 -14.17
N VAL A 69 13.17 18.97 -13.33
CA VAL A 69 12.93 20.03 -12.34
C VAL A 69 14.11 20.14 -11.38
N HIS A 70 14.60 19.01 -10.86
CA HIS A 70 15.71 19.00 -9.92
C HIS A 70 17.02 19.51 -10.55
N GLU A 71 17.28 19.15 -11.81
CA GLU A 71 18.43 19.65 -12.57
C GLU A 71 18.31 21.15 -12.83
N HIS A 72 17.11 21.62 -13.17
CA HIS A 72 16.83 23.05 -13.35
C HIS A 72 17.07 23.84 -12.06
N LEU A 73 16.63 23.32 -10.92
CA LEU A 73 16.88 23.93 -9.60
C LEU A 73 18.38 23.96 -9.27
N ALA A 74 19.12 22.87 -9.53
CA ALA A 74 20.55 22.83 -9.30
C ALA A 74 21.30 23.84 -10.19
N LYS A 75 20.96 23.91 -11.48
CA LYS A 75 21.50 24.90 -12.42
C LYS A 75 21.16 26.32 -11.98
N GLY A 76 19.92 26.57 -11.56
CA GLY A 76 19.45 27.85 -11.04
C GLY A 76 20.20 28.27 -9.79
N ALA A 77 20.39 27.35 -8.83
CA ALA A 77 21.17 27.61 -7.62
C ALA A 77 22.61 28.02 -7.96
N ILE A 78 23.31 27.30 -8.85
CA ILE A 78 24.67 27.66 -9.28
C ILE A 78 24.70 29.01 -9.99
N HIS A 79 23.73 29.27 -10.88
CA HIS A 79 23.67 30.54 -11.62
C HIS A 79 23.40 31.73 -10.70
N LEU A 80 22.47 31.58 -9.75
CA LEU A 80 22.06 32.64 -8.82
C LEU A 80 23.06 32.83 -7.67
N THR A 81 23.83 31.81 -7.31
CA THR A 81 24.89 31.88 -6.28
C THR A 81 26.28 32.10 -6.88
N ASN A 82 26.36 32.50 -8.16
CA ASN A 82 27.64 32.74 -8.81
C ASN A 82 28.51 33.64 -7.91
N SER A 83 29.68 33.12 -7.53
CA SER A 83 30.59 33.76 -6.59
C SER A 83 30.98 35.17 -7.01
N ASP A 84 30.90 35.51 -8.30
CA ASP A 84 31.15 36.85 -8.80
C ASP A 84 30.03 37.84 -8.43
N ILE A 85 28.77 37.41 -8.44
CA ILE A 85 27.63 38.24 -8.00
C ILE A 85 27.63 38.36 -6.47
N SER A 86 27.89 37.26 -5.77
CA SER A 86 28.05 37.29 -4.31
C SER A 86 29.24 38.16 -3.90
N ARG A 87 30.34 38.15 -4.65
CA ARG A 87 31.49 39.05 -4.44
C ARG A 87 31.15 40.49 -4.77
N GLN A 88 30.46 40.78 -5.87
CA GLN A 88 30.01 42.14 -6.19
C GLN A 88 29.03 42.69 -5.15
N MET A 89 28.12 41.85 -4.62
CA MET A 89 27.23 42.23 -3.53
C MET A 89 27.98 42.42 -2.21
N LEU A 90 28.98 41.58 -1.91
CA LEU A 90 29.82 41.72 -0.73
C LEU A 90 30.69 42.97 -0.81
N GLU A 91 31.28 43.27 -1.96
CA GLU A 91 32.08 44.47 -2.23
C GLU A 91 31.20 45.74 -2.21
N ALA A 92 29.94 45.64 -2.67
CA ALA A 92 28.94 46.70 -2.51
C ALA A 92 28.37 46.81 -1.08
N GLY A 93 28.50 45.76 -0.27
CA GLY A 93 27.93 45.61 1.08
C GLY A 93 28.94 45.70 2.24
N ASP A 94 30.23 45.83 1.94
CA ASP A 94 31.37 45.94 2.87
C ASP A 94 31.27 47.17 3.82
N GLY A 95 30.23 47.99 3.65
CA GLY A 95 29.92 49.09 4.55
C GLY A 95 29.10 48.75 5.80
N ASN A 96 28.26 47.69 5.86
CA ASN A 96 27.32 47.59 7.00
C ASN A 96 26.58 46.24 7.32
N ILE A 97 26.82 45.09 6.69
CA ILE A 97 25.98 43.89 6.96
C ILE A 97 26.65 42.94 7.97
N GLY A 98 26.36 43.18 9.26
CA GLY A 98 26.88 42.42 10.40
C GLY A 98 26.12 41.11 10.72
N VAL A 99 26.88 40.01 10.82
CA VAL A 99 27.01 39.04 11.94
C VAL A 99 25.75 38.48 12.65
N GLU A 100 24.52 38.63 12.15
CA GLU A 100 23.31 38.15 12.88
C GLU A 100 22.57 36.96 12.21
N ALA A 101 23.16 36.28 11.22
CA ALA A 101 22.48 35.19 10.51
C ALA A 101 22.73 33.78 11.10
N GLY A 102 23.73 33.62 11.96
CA GLY A 102 24.14 32.30 12.49
C GLY A 102 23.28 31.74 13.62
N ALA A 103 22.53 32.58 14.33
CA ALA A 103 21.81 32.19 15.54
C ALA A 103 20.40 31.60 15.28
N LEU A 104 19.75 31.93 14.16
CA LEU A 104 18.36 31.54 13.89
C LEU A 104 18.19 30.11 13.35
N LEU A 105 19.25 29.47 12.85
CA LEU A 105 19.18 28.14 12.24
C LEU A 105 19.29 26.98 13.27
N ALA A 106 19.67 27.28 14.52
CA ALA A 106 19.87 26.27 15.55
C ALA A 106 18.57 25.77 16.21
N GLU A 107 17.46 26.49 16.06
CA GLU A 107 16.21 26.24 16.82
C GLU A 107 15.11 25.50 16.03
N THR A 108 15.38 25.06 14.79
CA THR A 108 14.45 24.18 14.06
C THR A 108 15.04 22.78 13.98
N THR A 109 15.04 22.07 15.11
CA THR A 109 15.22 20.61 15.12
C THR A 109 14.01 19.96 14.45
N VAL A 110 14.14 19.67 13.15
CA VAL A 110 13.18 18.85 12.40
C VAL A 110 13.22 17.44 12.98
N LEU A 111 12.29 17.15 13.88
CA LEU A 111 12.13 15.80 14.42
C LEU A 111 11.45 14.92 13.36
N PRO A 112 11.93 13.68 13.17
CA PRO A 112 11.25 12.73 12.31
C PRO A 112 9.82 12.46 12.82
N PRO A 113 8.82 12.33 11.94
CA PRO A 113 7.46 12.00 12.34
C PRO A 113 7.42 10.78 13.27
N ARG A 114 6.87 10.95 14.46
CA ARG A 114 6.92 9.94 15.55
C ARG A 114 5.92 8.78 15.33
N ASP A 115 5.30 8.74 14.16
CA ASP A 115 4.18 7.85 13.84
C ASP A 115 4.59 6.43 13.47
N TRP A 116 5.88 6.17 13.27
CA TRP A 116 6.40 4.85 12.91
C TRP A 116 7.13 4.12 14.05
N ALA A 117 7.22 4.73 15.23
CA ALA A 117 7.91 4.11 16.36
C ALA A 117 7.12 2.89 16.89
N PRO A 118 7.74 1.70 16.98
CA PRO A 118 7.09 0.52 17.55
C PRO A 118 6.67 0.83 18.99
N LYS A 119 5.40 0.57 19.30
CA LYS A 119 4.81 0.87 20.61
C LYS A 119 5.32 -0.12 21.66
N THR A 120 5.35 0.31 22.92
CA THR A 120 5.72 -0.55 24.04
C THR A 120 4.68 -1.67 24.25
N PRO A 121 5.07 -2.83 24.83
CA PRO A 121 4.17 -3.95 25.02
C PRO A 121 2.93 -3.55 25.84
N GLY A 122 1.75 -3.65 25.23
CA GLY A 122 0.46 -3.30 25.85
C GLY A 122 -0.18 -2.01 25.31
N GLN A 123 0.53 -1.21 24.51
CA GLN A 123 -0.03 -0.01 23.91
C GLN A 123 -0.53 -0.29 22.49
N LYS A 124 -1.84 -0.15 22.29
CA LYS A 124 -2.53 -0.41 21.01
C LYS A 124 -2.24 0.72 20.01
N GLY A 125 -2.03 0.36 18.74
CA GLY A 125 -1.59 1.29 17.70
C GLY A 125 -2.65 2.32 17.31
N THR A 126 -2.22 3.43 16.72
CA THR A 126 -3.09 4.49 16.17
C THR A 126 -3.96 4.02 14.99
N LEU A 127 -3.65 2.86 14.43
CA LEU A 127 -4.45 2.19 13.39
C LEU A 127 -5.24 0.98 13.93
N SER A 128 -5.28 0.78 15.27
CA SER A 128 -6.15 -0.26 15.84
C SER A 128 -7.61 0.18 15.77
N GLU A 129 -8.53 -0.75 15.51
CA GLU A 129 -9.97 -0.48 15.39
C GLU A 129 -10.60 0.09 16.67
N GLU A 130 -9.91 -0.07 17.80
CA GLU A 130 -10.28 0.43 19.12
C GLU A 130 -9.69 1.82 19.46
N PHE A 131 -8.96 2.43 18.53
CA PHE A 131 -8.37 3.76 18.74
C PHE A 131 -9.49 4.80 18.93
N GLY A 132 -9.54 5.40 20.13
CA GLY A 132 -10.58 6.36 20.51
C GLY A 132 -11.85 5.74 21.11
N LEU A 133 -11.86 4.42 21.36
CA LEU A 133 -13.01 3.71 21.95
C LEU A 133 -12.76 3.17 23.37
N LEU A 134 -11.62 3.51 24.00
CA LEU A 134 -11.28 3.04 25.34
C LEU A 134 -12.03 3.85 26.41
N ASP A 135 -12.65 3.15 27.35
CA ASP A 135 -13.27 3.75 28.53
C ASP A 135 -12.20 4.46 29.41
N GLU A 136 -12.58 5.53 30.10
CA GLU A 136 -11.67 6.40 30.87
C GLU A 136 -10.75 5.64 31.85
N ALA A 137 -11.20 4.48 32.36
CA ALA A 137 -10.43 3.61 33.25
C ALA A 137 -9.28 2.85 32.56
N GLU A 138 -9.39 2.55 31.27
CA GLU A 138 -8.33 1.88 30.48
C GLU A 138 -7.36 2.90 29.89
N ALA A 139 -7.85 4.11 29.57
CA ALA A 139 -7.01 5.24 29.19
C ALA A 139 -6.02 5.62 30.32
N GLU A 140 -6.50 5.65 31.58
CA GLU A 140 -5.67 5.94 32.75
C GLU A 140 -4.60 4.85 33.01
N ASN A 141 -4.86 3.61 32.62
CA ASN A 141 -3.89 2.51 32.75
C ASN A 141 -2.85 2.52 31.61
N ALA A 142 -3.24 2.96 30.42
CA ALA A 142 -2.38 3.01 29.24
C ALA A 142 -1.40 4.19 29.23
N GLU A 143 -1.69 5.27 29.97
CA GLU A 143 -0.85 6.46 30.08
C GLU A 143 0.17 6.41 31.22
N LYS A 144 -0.03 5.54 32.22
CA LYS A 144 0.95 5.39 33.31
C LYS A 144 2.08 4.47 32.86
N PRO A 145 3.34 4.94 32.85
CA PRO A 145 4.48 4.04 32.75
C PRO A 145 4.39 3.06 33.92
N LYS A 146 4.34 1.76 33.64
CA LYS A 146 4.57 0.75 34.67
C LYS A 146 6.00 0.95 35.13
N GLU A 147 6.19 1.57 36.30
CA GLU A 147 7.48 1.62 36.99
C GLU A 147 7.96 0.18 37.16
N GLU A 148 8.91 -0.19 36.31
CA GLU A 148 9.68 -1.41 36.41
C GLU A 148 10.49 -1.29 37.69
N LYS A 149 10.04 -1.98 38.75
CA LYS A 149 10.81 -2.09 39.98
C LYS A 149 12.14 -2.77 39.66
N GLU A 150 13.21 -1.98 39.65
CA GLU A 150 14.57 -2.49 39.80
C GLU A 150 14.63 -3.29 41.10
N ILE A 151 14.74 -4.61 40.95
CA ILE A 151 15.03 -5.55 42.02
C ILE A 151 16.56 -5.51 42.19
N ASN A 152 17.02 -4.95 43.30
CA ASN A 152 18.38 -5.10 43.80
C ASN A 152 18.49 -6.40 44.63
#